data_AF-A0A383AVF1-F1
#
_entry.id   AF-A0A383AVF1-F1
#
_cell.length_a   1.000
_cell.length_b   1.000
_cell.length_c   1.000
_cell.angle_alpha   90.00
_cell.angle_beta   90.00
_cell.angle_gamma   90.00
#
_symmetry.space_group_name_H-M   'P 1'
#
loop_
_entity.id
_entity.type
_entity.pdbx_description
1 polymer ?
#
loop_
_entity_poly.entity_id
_entity_poly.type
_entity_poly.pdbx_seq_one_letter_code
_entity_poly.pdbx_strand_id
1 'polypeptide(L)'
;MKVIITYLIVVFSAFGCYSQGESKNDNLNSVHNSYEPIRDGLYKDNKGNVYFKALDASNRNKLVDRFIYMVYSNKFGVDGIKEMKDVVDSESFKSMGSYYYQDKNHIYYFHVMSDGGTMSIIDEAIHKTFKVFKHSMYGVDSQSAFYRGAKIAGVDISTFEPIIIESEGQKIGWHAKDKNSYYNGYNVMSENEISELKEEIKRLTTKPKLH
;
A
#
# COMPACT_ATOMS: atom_id res chain seq x y z
N MET A 1 -14.94 29.75 16.92
CA MET A 1 -15.10 29.50 15.48
C MET A 1 -14.44 28.16 15.17
N LYS A 2 -15.22 27.09 15.00
CA LYS A 2 -14.70 25.73 14.74
C LYS A 2 -14.43 25.60 13.24
N VAL A 3 -13.17 25.45 12.86
CA VAL A 3 -12.78 25.15 11.48
C VAL A 3 -12.94 23.65 11.30
N ILE A 4 -14.00 23.25 10.59
CA ILE A 4 -14.19 21.88 10.11
C ILE A 4 -13.35 21.76 8.84
N ILE A 5 -12.21 21.08 8.92
CA ILE A 5 -11.42 20.71 7.74
C ILE A 5 -12.06 19.45 7.15
N THR A 6 -12.93 19.65 6.16
CA THR A 6 -13.50 18.55 5.38
C THR A 6 -12.44 18.06 4.40
N TYR A 7 -11.87 16.88 4.65
CA TYR A 7 -10.98 16.22 3.69
C TYR A 7 -11.81 15.65 2.53
N LEU A 8 -11.58 16.20 1.34
CA LEU A 8 -12.17 15.75 0.08
C LEU A 8 -11.47 14.45 -0.35
N ILE A 9 -12.16 13.32 -0.21
CA ILE A 9 -11.74 12.05 -0.81
C ILE A 9 -12.06 12.16 -2.31
N VAL A 10 -11.03 12.42 -3.12
CA VAL A 10 -11.16 12.33 -4.58
C VAL A 10 -11.23 10.86 -4.95
N VAL A 11 -12.44 10.37 -5.20
CA VAL A 11 -12.70 9.07 -5.82
C VAL A 11 -12.47 9.25 -7.33
N PHE A 12 -11.37 8.70 -7.85
CA PHE A 12 -11.20 8.57 -9.30
C PHE A 12 -12.06 7.42 -9.80
N SER A 13 -13.14 7.73 -10.52
CA SER A 13 -13.87 6.79 -11.35
C SER A 13 -13.19 6.69 -12.73
N ALA A 14 -12.45 5.61 -12.95
CA ALA A 14 -12.13 5.19 -14.31
C ALA A 14 -13.21 4.20 -14.77
N PHE A 15 -14.05 4.65 -15.69
CA PHE A 15 -14.96 3.79 -16.44
C PHE A 15 -14.14 2.80 -17.27
N GLY A 16 -14.22 1.51 -16.91
CA GLY A 16 -13.92 0.39 -17.77
C GLY A 16 -15.13 -0.53 -17.77
N CYS A 17 -15.79 -0.64 -18.91
CA CYS A 17 -16.98 -1.46 -19.14
C CYS A 17 -16.68 -2.92 -18.78
N TYR A 18 -17.30 -3.46 -17.73
CA TYR A 18 -17.34 -4.90 -17.47
C TYR A 18 -18.78 -5.37 -17.67
N SER A 19 -18.97 -6.24 -18.66
CA SER A 19 -20.23 -6.90 -18.94
C SER A 19 -20.76 -7.60 -17.69
N GLN A 20 -22.05 -7.44 -17.41
CA GLN A 20 -22.79 -8.21 -16.40
C GLN A 20 -22.69 -9.71 -16.73
N GLY A 21 -21.75 -10.39 -16.06
CA GLY A 21 -21.79 -11.82 -15.82
C GLY A 21 -22.32 -12.02 -14.41
N GLU A 22 -23.38 -12.81 -14.28
CA GLU A 22 -24.08 -13.14 -13.04
C GLU A 22 -23.12 -13.40 -11.86
N SER A 23 -23.25 -12.63 -10.77
CA SER A 23 -22.54 -12.94 -9.53
C SER A 23 -23.17 -14.19 -8.93
N LYS A 24 -22.45 -15.31 -9.01
CA LYS A 24 -22.68 -16.41 -8.08
C LYS A 24 -22.38 -15.86 -6.69
N ASN A 25 -23.45 -15.63 -5.98
CA ASN A 25 -23.47 -15.23 -4.58
C ASN A 25 -23.04 -16.46 -3.76
N ASP A 26 -21.74 -16.77 -3.79
CA ASP A 26 -21.17 -17.78 -2.91
C ASP A 26 -21.15 -17.16 -1.51
N ASN A 27 -22.19 -17.51 -0.77
CA ASN A 27 -22.41 -17.24 0.63
C ASN A 27 -21.28 -17.90 1.44
N LEU A 28 -20.11 -17.25 1.49
CA LEU A 28 -18.91 -17.67 2.20
C LEU A 28 -19.04 -17.33 3.68
N ASN A 29 -20.10 -17.82 4.31
CA ASN A 29 -20.25 -17.85 5.76
C ASN A 29 -20.74 -19.25 6.17
N SER A 30 -19.94 -19.91 7.02
CA SER A 30 -20.23 -21.16 7.77
C SER A 30 -19.65 -22.50 7.28
N VAL A 31 -18.40 -22.52 6.82
CA VAL A 31 -17.52 -23.66 7.20
C VAL A 31 -16.53 -23.08 8.20
N HIS A 32 -16.54 -23.58 9.44
CA HIS A 32 -15.52 -23.26 10.45
C HIS A 32 -14.16 -23.81 9.98
N ASN A 33 -13.57 -23.19 8.96
CA ASN A 33 -12.16 -23.32 8.69
C ASN A 33 -11.46 -22.57 9.83
N SER A 34 -10.86 -23.32 10.75
CA SER A 34 -9.96 -22.74 11.73
C SER A 34 -8.75 -22.19 10.98
N TYR A 35 -8.66 -20.87 10.86
CA TYR A 35 -7.48 -20.21 10.34
C TYR A 35 -6.42 -20.16 11.44
N GLU A 36 -5.27 -20.80 11.20
CA GLU A 36 -4.12 -20.76 12.09
C GLU A 36 -3.14 -19.68 11.64
N PRO A 37 -2.68 -18.79 12.54
CA PRO A 37 -1.69 -17.79 12.17
C PRO A 37 -0.35 -18.46 11.81
N ILE A 38 0.31 -17.93 10.77
CA ILE A 38 1.68 -18.31 10.38
C ILE A 38 2.66 -17.23 10.88
N ARG A 39 2.59 -16.03 10.28
CA ARG A 39 3.41 -14.85 10.62
C ARG A 39 2.95 -13.62 9.83
N ASP A 40 3.24 -12.43 10.34
CA ASP A 40 3.10 -11.17 9.58
C ASP A 40 1.76 -10.97 8.84
N GLY A 41 0.67 -11.46 9.43
CA GLY A 41 -0.67 -11.38 8.85
C GLY A 41 -1.07 -12.58 7.96
N LEU A 42 -0.16 -13.52 7.70
CA LEU A 42 -0.47 -14.78 7.02
C LEU A 42 -1.13 -15.78 7.97
N TYR A 43 -2.09 -16.52 7.41
CA TYR A 43 -2.84 -17.61 8.03
C TYR A 43 -2.89 -18.80 7.08
N LYS A 44 -3.13 -19.98 7.63
CA LYS A 44 -3.44 -21.19 6.87
C LYS A 44 -4.73 -21.84 7.34
N ASP A 45 -5.40 -22.56 6.45
CA ASP A 45 -6.45 -23.50 6.83
C ASP A 45 -5.89 -24.92 7.06
N ASN A 46 -6.77 -25.85 7.42
CA ASN A 46 -6.43 -27.26 7.64
C ASN A 46 -6.03 -28.02 6.35
N LYS A 47 -6.25 -27.44 5.17
CA LYS A 47 -5.85 -28.00 3.87
C LYS A 47 -4.49 -27.45 3.41
N GLY A 48 -3.90 -26.52 4.16
CA GLY A 48 -2.65 -25.87 3.81
C GLY A 48 -2.79 -24.72 2.81
N ASN A 49 -4.01 -24.24 2.53
CA ASN A 49 -4.18 -23.01 1.76
C ASN A 49 -3.69 -21.82 2.58
N VAL A 50 -3.08 -20.83 1.93
CA VAL A 50 -2.50 -19.65 2.56
C VAL A 50 -3.38 -18.44 2.33
N TYR A 51 -3.53 -17.62 3.37
CA TYR A 51 -4.37 -16.42 3.38
C TYR A 51 -3.63 -15.25 4.02
N PHE A 52 -3.95 -14.04 3.61
CA PHE A 52 -3.56 -12.81 4.30
C PHE A 52 -4.78 -12.20 4.99
N LYS A 53 -4.68 -11.98 6.31
CA LYS A 53 -5.76 -11.42 7.12
C LYS A 53 -5.78 -9.90 7.03
N ALA A 54 -6.93 -9.37 6.62
CA ALA A 54 -7.26 -7.96 6.59
C ALA A 54 -8.57 -7.69 7.35
N LEU A 55 -8.96 -6.42 7.44
CA LEU A 55 -10.23 -6.00 8.05
C LEU A 55 -11.16 -5.46 6.97
N ASP A 56 -12.34 -6.08 6.85
CA ASP A 56 -13.47 -5.52 6.12
C ASP A 56 -14.17 -4.50 7.03
N ALA A 57 -14.13 -3.24 6.59
CA ALA A 57 -14.74 -2.07 7.19
C ALA A 57 -15.83 -1.45 6.30
N SER A 58 -16.37 -2.20 5.33
CA SER A 58 -17.44 -1.75 4.43
C SER A 58 -18.69 -1.41 5.23
N ASN A 59 -18.93 -2.11 6.34
CA ASN A 59 -19.87 -1.74 7.36
C ASN A 59 -19.18 -0.97 8.50
N ARG A 60 -19.44 0.34 8.59
CA ARG A 60 -18.84 1.22 9.61
C ARG A 60 -19.16 0.82 11.06
N ASN A 61 -20.21 0.02 11.28
CA ASN A 61 -20.63 -0.43 12.60
C ASN A 61 -20.07 -1.80 12.97
N LYS A 62 -19.43 -2.51 12.03
CA LYS A 62 -18.95 -3.88 12.24
C LYS A 62 -17.72 -4.15 11.39
N LEU A 63 -16.57 -4.25 12.06
CA LEU A 63 -15.36 -4.77 11.44
C LEU A 63 -15.41 -6.30 11.41
N VAL A 64 -15.06 -6.88 10.28
CA VAL A 64 -15.02 -8.34 10.09
C VAL A 64 -13.66 -8.73 9.55
N ASP A 65 -13.11 -9.84 10.04
CA ASP A 65 -11.90 -10.42 9.48
C ASP A 65 -12.15 -10.88 8.04
N ARG A 66 -11.31 -10.42 7.10
CA ARG A 66 -11.28 -10.90 5.72
C ARG A 66 -9.99 -11.66 5.47
N PHE A 67 -10.10 -12.85 4.89
CA PHE A 67 -8.97 -13.70 4.53
C PHE A 67 -8.77 -13.68 3.02
N ILE A 68 -7.82 -12.86 2.57
CA ILE A 68 -7.45 -12.73 1.16
C ILE A 68 -6.64 -13.96 0.78
N TYR A 69 -7.05 -14.66 -0.27
CA TYR A 69 -6.40 -15.90 -0.73
C TYR A 69 -5.78 -15.76 -2.12
N MET A 70 -5.92 -14.59 -2.76
CA MET A 70 -5.42 -14.30 -4.10
C MET A 70 -4.37 -13.18 -4.06
N VAL A 71 -3.38 -13.29 -4.94
CA VAL A 71 -2.38 -12.26 -5.20
C VAL A 71 -2.36 -11.91 -6.68
N TYR A 72 -2.21 -10.63 -6.98
CA TYR A 72 -2.15 -10.09 -8.34
C TYR A 72 -0.69 -9.90 -8.83
N SER A 73 -0.44 -10.11 -10.12
CA SER A 73 0.79 -9.73 -10.83
C SER A 73 0.50 -9.55 -12.33
N ASN A 74 1.15 -8.58 -12.96
CA ASN A 74 1.10 -8.39 -14.41
C ASN A 74 1.82 -9.51 -15.18
N LYS A 75 2.63 -10.32 -14.48
CA LYS A 75 3.35 -11.48 -15.05
C LYS A 75 2.52 -12.77 -14.98
N PHE A 76 1.35 -12.74 -14.34
CA PHE A 76 0.42 -13.85 -14.43
C PHE A 76 -0.32 -13.79 -15.77
N GLY A 77 -0.95 -14.91 -16.17
CA GLY A 77 -1.66 -15.01 -17.45
C GLY A 77 -2.87 -14.07 -17.54
N VAL A 78 -3.82 -14.40 -18.40
CA VAL A 78 -4.96 -13.51 -18.75
C VAL A 78 -5.66 -12.88 -17.53
N ASP A 79 -5.83 -13.62 -16.43
CA ASP A 79 -6.57 -13.15 -15.25
C ASP A 79 -5.73 -12.30 -14.28
N GLY A 80 -4.39 -12.30 -14.42
CA GLY A 80 -3.50 -11.52 -13.56
C GLY A 80 -3.47 -11.96 -12.09
N ILE A 81 -4.13 -13.04 -11.70
CA ILE A 81 -4.27 -13.50 -10.30
C ILE A 81 -3.87 -14.95 -10.11
N LYS A 82 -3.37 -15.28 -8.92
CA LYS A 82 -3.09 -16.65 -8.45
C LYS A 82 -3.39 -16.79 -6.96
N GLU A 83 -3.63 -18.02 -6.53
CA GLU A 83 -3.78 -18.31 -5.10
C GLU A 83 -2.45 -18.05 -4.36
N MET A 84 -2.54 -17.52 -3.13
CA MET A 84 -1.35 -17.19 -2.34
C MET A 84 -0.50 -18.42 -2.02
N LYS A 85 -1.11 -19.60 -1.85
CA LYS A 85 -0.39 -20.85 -1.56
C LYS A 85 0.59 -21.26 -2.66
N ASP A 86 0.34 -20.84 -3.90
CA ASP A 86 1.15 -21.21 -5.07
C ASP A 86 2.27 -20.19 -5.35
N VAL A 87 2.27 -19.06 -4.65
CA VAL A 87 3.13 -17.90 -4.97
C VAL A 87 3.93 -17.43 -3.75
N VAL A 88 3.31 -17.38 -2.58
CA VAL A 88 3.90 -16.79 -1.38
C VAL A 88 4.72 -17.82 -0.63
N ASP A 89 6.00 -17.53 -0.45
CA ASP A 89 6.86 -18.28 0.44
C ASP A 89 6.58 -17.88 1.90
N SER A 90 5.62 -18.58 2.50
CA SER A 90 5.15 -18.29 3.86
C SER A 90 6.24 -18.41 4.95
N GLU A 91 7.32 -19.15 4.68
CA GLU A 91 8.44 -19.33 5.62
C GLU A 91 9.37 -18.11 5.69
N SER A 92 9.45 -17.30 4.62
CA SER A 92 10.28 -16.10 4.56
C SER A 92 9.48 -14.80 4.49
N PHE A 93 8.15 -14.89 4.39
CA PHE A 93 7.26 -13.74 4.39
C PHE A 93 7.41 -12.88 5.65
N LYS A 94 7.50 -11.57 5.48
CA LYS A 94 7.63 -10.60 6.57
C LYS A 94 7.03 -9.24 6.20
N SER A 95 6.55 -8.52 7.21
CA SER A 95 6.18 -7.11 7.05
C SER A 95 7.43 -6.24 6.95
N MET A 96 7.45 -5.35 5.95
CA MET A 96 8.50 -4.33 5.79
C MET A 96 8.03 -2.96 6.29
N GLY A 97 6.79 -2.85 6.77
CA GLY A 97 6.14 -1.61 7.15
C GLY A 97 5.46 -0.91 5.98
N SER A 98 4.60 0.07 6.28
CA SER A 98 3.90 0.88 5.26
C SER A 98 3.17 0.05 4.19
N TYR A 99 2.57 -1.06 4.61
CA TYR A 99 1.85 -2.02 3.75
C TYR A 99 2.70 -2.76 2.72
N TYR A 100 4.02 -2.65 2.78
CA TYR A 100 4.94 -3.49 2.03
C TYR A 100 5.24 -4.78 2.78
N TYR A 101 5.32 -5.87 2.03
CA TYR A 101 5.71 -7.19 2.51
C TYR A 101 6.77 -7.78 1.59
N GLN A 102 7.56 -8.70 2.11
CA GLN A 102 8.62 -9.35 1.37
C GLN A 102 8.65 -10.83 1.72
N ASP A 103 8.88 -11.68 0.73
CA ASP A 103 9.41 -13.03 0.95
C ASP A 103 10.76 -13.19 0.21
N LYS A 104 11.30 -14.40 0.14
CA LYS A 104 12.59 -14.66 -0.51
C LYS A 104 12.59 -14.43 -2.03
N ASN A 105 11.42 -14.34 -2.66
CA ASN A 105 11.24 -14.26 -4.12
C ASN A 105 10.69 -12.91 -4.59
N HIS A 106 9.86 -12.25 -3.78
CA HIS A 106 9.00 -11.15 -4.21
C HIS A 106 8.89 -10.03 -3.17
N ILE A 107 8.58 -8.82 -3.68
CA ILE A 107 8.05 -7.72 -2.89
C ILE A 107 6.57 -7.60 -3.20
N TYR A 108 5.78 -7.42 -2.15
CA TYR A 108 4.35 -7.24 -2.24
C TYR A 108 3.94 -5.88 -1.71
N TYR A 109 2.85 -5.36 -2.23
CA TYR A 109 2.15 -4.22 -1.66
C TYR A 109 0.69 -4.59 -1.40
N PHE A 110 0.23 -4.31 -0.19
CA PHE A 110 -1.16 -4.50 0.23
C PHE A 110 -1.96 -3.20 0.05
N HIS A 111 -2.93 -3.24 -0.86
CA HIS A 111 -3.83 -2.12 -1.17
C HIS A 111 -5.02 -2.17 -0.22
N VAL A 112 -4.95 -1.36 0.84
CA VAL A 112 -6.04 -1.24 1.81
C VAL A 112 -7.28 -0.63 1.14
N MET A 113 -8.40 -1.34 1.21
CA MET A 113 -9.72 -0.88 0.75
C MET A 113 -10.75 -1.10 1.85
N SER A 114 -11.91 -0.45 1.74
CA SER A 114 -12.96 -0.58 2.75
C SER A 114 -13.46 -2.01 2.91
N ASP A 115 -13.44 -2.82 1.85
CA ASP A 115 -13.86 -4.21 1.89
C ASP A 115 -12.75 -5.17 2.36
N GLY A 116 -11.57 -4.67 2.71
CA GLY A 116 -10.43 -5.49 3.16
C GLY A 116 -9.27 -5.54 2.17
N GLY A 117 -9.41 -5.05 0.94
CA GLY A 117 -8.27 -4.78 0.07
C GLY A 117 -7.73 -5.96 -0.74
N THR A 118 -6.59 -5.73 -1.38
CA THR A 118 -5.96 -6.69 -2.31
C THR A 118 -4.44 -6.73 -2.14
N MET A 119 -3.83 -7.88 -2.44
CA MET A 119 -2.38 -8.07 -2.44
C MET A 119 -1.85 -8.11 -3.87
N SER A 120 -0.75 -7.44 -4.14
CA SER A 120 -0.09 -7.43 -5.45
C SER A 120 1.42 -7.60 -5.34
N ILE A 121 2.04 -8.23 -6.33
CA ILE A 121 3.50 -8.25 -6.51
C ILE A 121 3.93 -6.96 -7.20
N ILE A 122 5.02 -6.35 -6.71
CA ILE A 122 5.70 -5.26 -7.40
C ILE A 122 6.67 -5.88 -8.41
N ASP A 123 6.18 -6.16 -9.62
CA ASP A 123 6.90 -6.95 -10.62
C ASP A 123 8.24 -6.37 -11.06
N GLU A 124 8.40 -5.06 -10.96
CA GLU A 124 9.62 -4.32 -11.34
C GLU A 124 10.63 -4.19 -10.20
N ALA A 125 10.28 -4.57 -8.97
CA ALA A 125 11.14 -4.39 -7.81
C ALA A 125 12.26 -5.44 -7.72
N ILE A 126 13.47 -4.99 -7.38
CA ILE A 126 14.62 -5.85 -7.09
C ILE A 126 14.57 -6.24 -5.61
N HIS A 127 13.85 -7.32 -5.31
CA HIS A 127 13.56 -7.78 -3.94
C HIS A 127 14.79 -7.86 -3.02
N LYS A 128 15.94 -8.31 -3.53
CA LYS A 128 17.18 -8.46 -2.74
C LYS A 128 17.70 -7.15 -2.13
N THR A 129 17.37 -6.02 -2.75
CA THR A 129 17.84 -4.69 -2.34
C THR A 129 16.73 -3.78 -1.82
N PHE A 130 15.50 -4.28 -1.76
CA PHE A 130 14.34 -3.46 -1.43
C PHE A 130 14.33 -3.01 0.04
N LYS A 131 13.98 -1.75 0.27
CA LYS A 131 13.89 -1.10 1.57
C LYS A 131 12.67 -0.20 1.61
N VAL A 132 12.10 -0.03 2.79
CA VAL A 132 10.95 0.85 3.03
C VAL A 132 11.37 1.99 3.93
N PHE A 133 10.98 3.21 3.58
CA PHE A 133 11.24 4.38 4.41
C PHE A 133 10.19 4.50 5.52
N LYS A 134 10.66 4.55 6.78
CA LYS A 134 9.79 4.75 7.94
C LYS A 134 8.99 6.04 7.82
N HIS A 135 7.77 6.03 8.35
CA HIS A 135 6.85 7.17 8.34
C HIS A 135 6.47 7.68 6.95
N SER A 136 6.67 6.88 5.90
CA SER A 136 6.32 7.23 4.52
C SER A 136 5.71 6.03 3.79
N MET A 137 5.08 6.27 2.64
CA MET A 137 4.58 5.21 1.76
C MET A 137 5.58 4.82 0.66
N TYR A 138 6.82 5.32 0.75
CA TYR A 138 7.86 5.09 -0.24
C TYR A 138 8.69 3.84 0.09
N GLY A 139 8.97 3.07 -0.96
CA GLY A 139 9.96 2.00 -0.97
C GLY A 139 10.99 2.26 -2.06
N VAL A 140 12.20 1.71 -1.90
CA VAL A 140 13.28 1.81 -2.89
C VAL A 140 13.97 0.48 -3.02
N ASP A 141 14.49 0.20 -4.20
CA ASP A 141 15.52 -0.82 -4.40
C ASP A 141 16.81 -0.16 -4.92
N SER A 142 17.74 -0.96 -5.44
CA SER A 142 19.02 -0.46 -5.96
C SER A 142 18.90 0.40 -7.22
N GLN A 143 17.76 0.42 -7.90
CA GLN A 143 17.59 1.09 -9.20
C GLN A 143 16.32 1.94 -9.31
N SER A 144 15.33 1.76 -8.44
CA SER A 144 14.00 2.35 -8.57
C SER A 144 13.42 2.76 -7.23
N ALA A 145 12.58 3.79 -7.27
CA ALA A 145 11.73 4.19 -6.16
C ALA A 145 10.27 3.86 -6.48
N PHE A 146 9.50 3.60 -5.43
CA PHE A 146 8.11 3.17 -5.50
C PHE A 146 7.28 3.94 -4.48
N TYR A 147 6.06 4.31 -4.85
CA TYR A 147 5.06 4.85 -3.94
C TYR A 147 3.82 3.97 -3.97
N ARG A 148 3.44 3.41 -2.82
CA ARG A 148 2.34 2.45 -2.69
C ARG A 148 2.39 1.30 -3.72
N GLY A 149 3.59 0.77 -3.95
CA GLY A 149 3.83 -0.29 -4.93
C GLY A 149 3.95 0.15 -6.39
N ALA A 150 3.59 1.39 -6.74
CA ALA A 150 3.76 1.93 -8.09
C ALA A 150 5.16 2.52 -8.28
N LYS A 151 5.84 2.17 -9.37
CA LYS A 151 7.16 2.69 -9.71
C LYS A 151 7.09 4.18 -10.08
N ILE A 152 8.07 4.95 -9.60
CA ILE A 152 8.21 6.38 -9.88
C ILE A 152 9.20 6.53 -11.04
N ALA A 153 8.78 7.24 -12.10
CA ALA A 153 9.60 7.43 -13.28
C ALA A 153 10.64 8.55 -13.08
N GLY A 154 11.82 8.39 -13.70
CA GLY A 154 12.84 9.45 -13.80
C GLY A 154 13.56 9.81 -12.50
N VAL A 155 13.48 8.96 -11.47
CA VAL A 155 14.10 9.20 -10.16
C VAL A 155 15.62 9.03 -10.22
N ASP A 156 16.34 9.96 -9.60
CA ASP A 156 17.73 9.76 -9.19
C ASP A 156 17.76 8.98 -7.88
N ILE A 157 17.93 7.66 -7.98
CA ILE A 157 17.88 6.75 -6.82
C ILE A 157 18.96 7.05 -5.77
N SER A 158 20.08 7.64 -6.18
CA SER A 158 21.20 7.93 -5.28
C SER A 158 20.92 9.07 -4.31
N THR A 159 20.00 9.96 -4.68
CA THR A 159 19.64 11.16 -3.92
C THR A 159 18.17 11.19 -3.49
N PHE A 160 17.40 10.14 -3.82
CA PHE A 160 15.99 10.05 -3.48
C PHE A 160 15.76 9.93 -1.98
N GLU A 161 14.97 10.85 -1.43
CA GLU A 161 14.57 10.86 -0.02
C GLU A 161 13.11 11.32 0.17
N PRO A 162 12.33 10.64 1.02
CA PRO A 162 11.02 11.15 1.44
C PRO A 162 11.13 12.42 2.28
N ILE A 163 10.22 13.35 2.05
CA ILE A 163 10.06 14.55 2.88
C ILE A 163 9.09 14.19 4.01
N ILE A 164 9.62 14.03 5.22
CA ILE A 164 8.84 13.71 6.41
C ILE A 164 8.35 14.99 7.07
N ILE A 165 7.04 15.16 7.14
CA ILE A 165 6.39 16.30 7.78
C ILE A 165 5.81 15.84 9.12
N GLU A 166 6.11 16.57 10.20
CA GLU A 166 5.49 16.36 11.51
C GLU A 166 4.36 17.37 11.71
N SER A 167 3.15 16.87 11.94
CA SER A 167 1.97 17.69 12.24
C SER A 167 1.14 16.99 13.31
N GLU A 168 0.74 17.71 14.36
CA GLU A 168 -0.12 17.19 15.44
C GLU A 168 0.42 15.89 16.09
N GLY A 169 1.75 15.78 16.22
CA GLY A 169 2.41 14.59 16.78
C GLY A 169 2.49 13.39 15.83
N GLN A 170 2.06 13.53 14.58
CA GLN A 170 2.15 12.49 13.55
C GLN A 170 3.22 12.85 12.52
N LYS A 171 4.04 11.86 12.15
CA LYS A 171 5.02 11.97 11.07
C LYS A 171 4.49 11.31 9.81
N ILE A 172 4.41 12.08 8.73
CA ILE A 172 3.87 11.64 7.44
C ILE A 172 4.80 12.05 6.29
N GLY A 173 5.20 11.07 5.49
CA GLY A 173 6.00 11.23 4.28
C GLY A 173 5.17 10.97 3.04
N TRP A 174 4.36 11.96 2.65
CA TRP A 174 3.56 11.92 1.42
C TRP A 174 4.34 12.42 0.21
N HIS A 175 5.31 13.31 0.44
CA HIS A 175 6.17 13.87 -0.60
C HIS A 175 7.56 13.24 -0.56
N ALA A 176 8.28 13.33 -1.66
CA ALA A 176 9.69 12.97 -1.75
C ALA A 176 10.41 13.99 -2.65
N LYS A 177 11.73 13.90 -2.68
CA LYS A 177 12.56 14.63 -3.62
C LYS A 177 13.80 13.82 -3.97
N ASP A 178 14.43 14.21 -5.05
CA ASP A 178 15.81 13.86 -5.35
C ASP A 178 16.56 15.14 -5.77
N LYS A 179 17.76 15.01 -6.32
CA LYS A 179 18.53 16.17 -6.79
C LYS A 179 17.90 16.92 -7.97
N ASN A 180 16.99 16.29 -8.71
CA ASN A 180 16.41 16.81 -9.95
C ASN A 180 14.96 17.28 -9.75
N SER A 181 14.20 16.71 -8.82
CA SER A 181 12.74 16.86 -8.77
C SER A 181 12.15 16.69 -7.37
N TYR A 182 10.93 17.19 -7.21
CA TYR A 182 10.06 16.91 -6.07
C TYR A 182 8.89 16.04 -6.53
N TYR A 183 8.38 15.21 -5.63
CA TYR A 183 7.34 14.23 -5.92
C TYR A 183 6.18 14.34 -4.93
N ASN A 184 4.96 14.27 -5.46
CA ASN A 184 3.74 14.04 -4.69
C ASN A 184 3.23 12.62 -5.02
N GLY A 185 3.48 11.69 -4.11
CA GLY A 185 3.36 10.26 -4.41
C GLY A 185 4.30 9.85 -5.55
N TYR A 186 3.74 9.32 -6.63
CA TYR A 186 4.52 8.93 -7.82
C TYR A 186 4.62 10.03 -8.88
N ASN A 187 4.00 11.19 -8.68
CA ASN A 187 3.98 12.28 -9.67
C ASN A 187 5.08 13.30 -9.40
N VAL A 188 5.75 13.77 -10.46
CA VAL A 188 6.66 14.92 -10.39
C VAL A 188 5.84 16.20 -10.16
N MET A 189 6.28 17.03 -9.23
CA MET A 189 5.61 18.29 -8.87
C MET A 189 6.04 19.44 -9.78
N SER A 190 5.10 20.32 -10.10
CA SER A 190 5.33 21.62 -10.73
C SER A 190 5.95 22.63 -9.76
N GLU A 191 6.53 23.72 -10.29
CA GLU A 191 7.14 24.78 -9.48
C GLU A 191 6.16 25.40 -8.46
N ASN A 192 4.90 25.56 -8.86
CA ASN A 192 3.84 26.09 -7.98
C ASN A 192 3.57 25.15 -6.81
N GLU A 193 3.40 23.85 -7.07
CA GLU A 193 3.19 22.83 -6.02
C GLU A 193 4.41 22.76 -5.08
N ILE A 194 5.63 22.90 -5.62
CA ILE A 194 6.86 22.94 -4.81
C ILE A 194 6.85 24.17 -3.90
N SER A 195 6.44 25.33 -4.41
CA SER A 195 6.34 26.56 -3.62
C SER A 195 5.31 26.42 -2.49
N GLU A 196 4.15 25.83 -2.78
CA GLU A 196 3.10 25.57 -1.80
C GLU A 196 3.57 24.61 -0.69
N LEU A 197 4.21 23.51 -1.07
CA LEU A 197 4.79 22.55 -0.12
C LEU A 197 5.82 23.20 0.80
N LYS A 198 6.71 24.05 0.25
CA LYS A 198 7.72 24.76 1.05
C LYS A 198 7.07 25.72 2.06
N GLU A 199 6.04 26.45 1.67
CA GLU A 199 5.28 27.32 2.58
C GLU A 199 4.51 26.52 3.63
N GLU A 200 3.95 25.36 3.30
CA GLU A 200 3.32 24.47 4.28
C GLU A 200 4.32 23.98 5.34
N ILE A 201 5.48 23.47 4.91
CA ILE A 201 6.54 23.01 5.81
C ILE A 201 6.99 24.15 6.74
N LYS A 202 7.11 25.36 6.22
CA LYS A 202 7.45 26.56 7.01
C LYS A 202 6.37 26.89 8.03
N ARG A 203 5.08 26.82 7.67
CA ARG A 203 3.96 27.04 8.61
C ARG A 203 3.93 25.98 9.72
N LEU A 204 4.18 24.72 9.40
CA LEU A 204 4.14 23.63 10.38
C LEU A 204 5.32 23.67 11.35
N THR A 205 6.50 24.08 10.88
CA THR A 205 7.70 24.20 11.73
C THR A 205 7.71 25.44 12.63
N THR A 206 6.96 26.48 12.27
CA THR A 206 6.89 27.74 13.04
C THR A 206 5.74 27.80 14.05
N LYS A 207 4.78 26.87 14.03
CA LYS A 207 3.69 26.83 15.01
C LYS A 207 4.23 26.47 16.40
N PRO A 208 3.94 27.28 17.45
CA PRO A 208 4.33 26.93 18.82
C PRO A 208 3.61 25.63 19.24
N LYS A 209 4.37 24.69 19.82
CA LYS A 209 3.79 23.50 20.46
C LYS A 209 2.91 23.99 21.62
N LEU A 210 1.60 23.86 21.49
CA LEU A 210 0.68 24.05 22.61
C LEU A 210 0.99 22.95 23.64
N HIS A 211 1.53 23.36 24.78
CA HIS A 211 1.82 22.51 25.94
C HIS A 211 0.54 22.20 26.71
#